data_AF-A0A2G9TW41-F1
#
_entry.id   AF-A0A2G9TW41-F1
#
_cell.length_a   1.000
_cell.length_b   1.000
_cell.length_c   1.000
_cell.angle_alpha   90.00
_cell.angle_beta   90.00
_cell.angle_gamma   90.00
#
_symmetry.space_group_name_H-M   'P 1'
#
loop_
_entity.id
_entity.type
_entity.pdbx_description
1 polymer ?
#
loop_
_entity_poly.entity_id
_entity_poly.type
_entity_poly.pdbx_seq_one_letter_code
_entity_poly.pdbx_strand_id
1 'polypeptide(L)'
;MSAEWHRTNPDHSPARRIADTLSEAAVAITITSITDMMTFGIGIFTTLPGVRMFCLYTCVQVTFTYIYQLTFFSPVLAYAAEMENSGTHSLLFRKALEPNAPVNKWKLFFMAGSVSRKPQQCNTAPLAKEIEKGDFT
;
A
#
# COMPACT_ATOMS: atom_id res chain seq x y z
N MET A 1 -6.92 0.28 -1.24
CA MET A 1 -5.50 -0.08 -1.03
C MET A 1 -5.30 -0.94 0.21
N SER A 2 -5.66 -0.49 1.42
CA SER A 2 -5.53 -1.29 2.66
C SER A 2 -6.31 -2.61 2.64
N ALA A 3 -7.55 -2.60 2.15
CA ALA A 3 -8.36 -3.81 2.06
C ALA A 3 -7.73 -4.89 1.16
N GLU A 4 -7.12 -4.48 0.05
CA GLU A 4 -6.49 -5.40 -0.91
C GLU A 4 -5.12 -5.87 -0.42
N TRP A 5 -4.40 -5.02 0.33
CA TRP A 5 -3.17 -5.42 1.03
C TRP A 5 -3.39 -6.64 1.93
N HIS A 6 -4.51 -6.68 2.66
CA HIS A 6 -4.87 -7.82 3.53
C HIS A 6 -5.29 -9.08 2.77
N ARG A 7 -5.62 -8.98 1.48
CA ARG A 7 -5.96 -10.13 0.63
C ARG A 7 -4.74 -10.76 -0.04
N THR A 8 -3.64 -10.01 -0.19
CA THR A 8 -2.40 -10.54 -0.77
C THR A 8 -1.74 -11.60 0.11
N ASN A 9 -1.18 -12.64 -0.53
CA ASN A 9 -0.48 -13.71 0.16
C ASN A 9 0.81 -13.17 0.83
N PRO A 10 1.00 -13.36 2.16
CA PRO A 10 2.15 -12.86 2.91
C PRO A 10 3.49 -13.51 2.56
N ASP A 11 3.52 -14.63 1.82
CA ASP A 11 4.74 -15.36 1.46
C ASP A 11 5.51 -14.71 0.28
N HIS A 12 4.89 -13.77 -0.44
CA HIS A 12 5.53 -13.05 -1.53
C HIS A 12 6.41 -11.89 -1.04
N SER A 13 7.41 -11.50 -1.83
CA SER A 13 8.26 -10.35 -1.52
C SER A 13 7.42 -9.07 -1.36
N PRO A 14 7.79 -8.15 -0.44
CA PRO A 14 7.01 -6.94 -0.18
C PRO A 14 6.76 -6.13 -1.46
N ALA A 15 7.79 -5.96 -2.29
CA ALA A 15 7.71 -5.28 -3.57
C ALA A 15 6.65 -5.90 -4.50
N ARG A 16 6.57 -7.24 -4.57
CA ARG A 16 5.58 -7.92 -5.40
C ARG A 16 4.17 -7.75 -4.86
N ARG A 17 3.99 -7.89 -3.54
CA ARG A 17 2.68 -7.70 -2.89
C ARG A 17 2.15 -6.29 -3.08
N ILE A 18 3.01 -5.27 -2.98
CA ILE A 18 2.60 -3.87 -3.20
C ILE A 18 2.22 -3.66 -4.66
N ALA A 19 3.00 -4.20 -5.60
CA ALA A 19 2.70 -4.08 -7.03
C ALA A 19 1.35 -4.69 -7.40
N ASP A 20 1.06 -5.89 -6.90
CA ASP A 20 -0.22 -6.58 -7.14
C ASP A 20 -1.39 -5.84 -6.43
N THR A 21 -1.18 -5.38 -5.18
CA THR A 21 -2.19 -4.59 -4.45
C THR A 21 -2.49 -3.27 -5.15
N LEU A 22 -1.45 -2.59 -5.63
CA LEU A 22 -1.57 -1.28 -6.26
C LEU A 22 -2.15 -1.41 -7.66
N SER A 23 -1.83 -2.46 -8.43
CA SER A 23 -2.39 -2.64 -9.76
C SER A 23 -3.92 -2.78 -9.73
N GLU A 24 -4.47 -3.52 -8.78
CA GLU A 24 -5.92 -3.67 -8.64
C GLU A 24 -6.56 -2.45 -7.97
N ALA A 25 -6.01 -1.99 -6.84
CA ALA A 25 -6.61 -0.91 -6.08
C ALA A 25 -6.49 0.45 -6.77
N ALA A 26 -5.37 0.73 -7.46
CA ALA A 26 -5.19 1.99 -8.16
C ALA A 26 -6.11 2.08 -9.38
N VAL A 27 -6.33 0.99 -10.13
CA VAL A 27 -7.25 0.97 -11.27
C VAL A 27 -8.67 1.35 -10.83
N ALA A 28 -9.17 0.77 -9.72
CA ALA A 28 -10.47 1.13 -9.18
C ALA A 28 -10.57 2.62 -8.81
N ILE A 29 -9.56 3.16 -8.11
CA ILE A 29 -9.52 4.57 -7.71
C ILE A 29 -9.46 5.49 -8.94
N THR A 30 -8.70 5.13 -9.97
CA THR A 30 -8.60 5.87 -11.22
C THR A 30 -9.94 5.93 -11.95
N ILE A 31 -10.65 4.81 -12.05
CA ILE A 31 -11.97 4.75 -12.69
C ILE A 31 -12.96 5.65 -11.97
N THR A 32 -13.02 5.59 -10.63
CA THR A 32 -13.87 6.47 -9.82
C THR A 32 -13.49 7.94 -10.04
N SER A 33 -12.20 8.28 -9.93
CA SER A 33 -11.74 9.67 -10.05
C SER A 33 -12.01 10.27 -11.43
N ILE A 34 -11.80 9.49 -12.50
CA ILE A 34 -12.11 9.91 -13.88
C ILE A 34 -13.62 10.13 -14.04
N THR A 35 -14.44 9.21 -13.52
CA THR A 35 -15.90 9.32 -13.62
C THR A 35 -16.43 10.52 -12.82
N ASP A 36 -15.87 10.78 -11.64
CA ASP A 36 -16.21 11.96 -10.83
C ASP A 36 -15.81 13.25 -11.55
N MET A 37 -14.61 13.30 -12.16
CA MET A 37 -14.18 14.45 -12.97
C MET A 37 -15.10 14.69 -14.16
N MET A 38 -15.55 13.64 -14.86
CA MET A 38 -16.52 13.77 -15.96
C MET A 38 -17.88 14.25 -15.46
N THR A 39 -18.38 13.68 -14.37
CA THR A 39 -19.66 14.04 -13.74
C THR A 39 -19.68 15.50 -13.31
N PHE A 40 -18.64 15.94 -12.59
CA PHE A 40 -18.51 17.34 -12.18
C PHE A 40 -18.22 18.26 -13.37
N GLY A 41 -17.48 17.79 -14.37
CA GLY A 41 -17.27 18.49 -15.63
C GLY A 41 -18.59 18.86 -16.33
N ILE A 42 -19.50 17.88 -16.45
CA ILE A 42 -20.85 18.11 -16.97
C ILE A 42 -21.64 19.06 -16.05
N GLY A 43 -21.46 18.93 -14.73
CA GLY A 43 -22.07 19.80 -13.72
C GLY A 43 -21.69 21.28 -13.80
N ILE A 44 -20.53 21.63 -14.39
CA ILE A 44 -20.10 23.03 -14.58
C ILE A 44 -20.92 23.75 -15.67
N PHE A 45 -21.49 23.00 -16.63
CA PHE A 45 -22.33 23.56 -17.70
C PHE A 45 -23.73 23.93 -17.22
N THR A 46 -24.12 23.55 -16.00
CA THR A 46 -25.42 23.93 -15.43
C THR A 46 -25.56 25.45 -15.33
N THR A 47 -26.76 25.97 -15.57
CA THR A 47 -27.07 27.41 -15.58
C THR A 47 -27.19 28.02 -14.18
N LEU A 48 -27.24 27.20 -13.12
CA LEU A 48 -27.36 27.62 -11.72
C LEU A 48 -25.99 28.02 -11.14
N PRO A 49 -25.74 29.30 -10.80
CA PRO A 49 -24.42 29.78 -10.40
C PRO A 49 -23.86 29.12 -9.13
N GLY A 50 -24.72 28.71 -8.18
CA GLY A 50 -24.28 28.02 -6.97
C GLY A 50 -23.70 26.62 -7.24
N VAL A 51 -24.34 25.86 -8.14
CA VAL A 51 -23.92 24.49 -8.48
C VAL A 51 -22.61 24.50 -9.27
N ARG A 52 -22.39 25.53 -10.12
CA ARG A 52 -21.16 25.68 -10.90
C ARG A 52 -19.93 25.84 -10.02
N MET A 53 -20.00 26.73 -9.01
CA MET A 53 -18.88 26.94 -8.08
C MET A 53 -18.60 25.67 -7.29
N PHE A 54 -19.64 25.00 -6.80
CA PHE A 54 -19.50 23.72 -6.11
C PHE A 54 -18.81 22.66 -6.98
N CYS A 55 -19.27 22.46 -8.22
CA CYS A 55 -18.70 21.47 -9.14
C CYS A 55 -17.24 21.78 -9.52
N LEU A 56 -16.88 23.06 -9.64
CA LEU A 56 -15.48 23.46 -9.88
C LEU A 56 -14.58 23.07 -8.70
N TYR A 57 -14.99 23.38 -7.47
CA TYR A 57 -14.20 23.04 -6.28
C TYR A 57 -14.10 21.53 -6.09
N THR A 58 -15.19 20.77 -6.26
CA THR A 58 -15.16 19.31 -6.14
C THR A 58 -14.32 18.67 -7.23
N CYS A 59 -14.35 19.17 -8.47
CA CYS A 59 -13.48 18.69 -9.54
C CYS A 59 -11.99 18.84 -9.17
N VAL A 60 -11.58 20.03 -8.72
CA VAL A 60 -10.20 20.28 -8.26
C VAL A 60 -9.84 19.40 -7.05
N GLN A 61 -10.75 19.27 -6.08
CA GLN A 61 -10.55 18.44 -4.90
C GLN A 61 -10.34 16.96 -5.27
N VAL A 62 -11.15 16.41 -6.19
CA VAL A 62 -11.01 15.03 -6.66
C VAL A 62 -9.69 14.84 -7.40
N THR A 63 -9.32 15.75 -8.30
CA THR A 63 -8.03 15.69 -9.00
C THR A 63 -6.86 15.74 -8.02
N PHE A 64 -6.90 16.62 -7.04
CA PHE A 64 -5.86 16.72 -6.01
C PHE A 64 -5.78 15.44 -5.18
N THR A 65 -6.92 14.92 -4.73
CA THR A 65 -6.99 13.68 -3.94
C THR A 65 -6.43 12.48 -4.73
N TYR A 66 -6.75 12.39 -6.02
CA TYR A 66 -6.23 11.36 -6.91
C TYR A 66 -4.69 11.38 -6.99
N ILE A 67 -4.11 12.56 -7.22
CA ILE A 67 -2.65 12.73 -7.25
C ILE A 67 -2.03 12.34 -5.91
N TYR A 68 -2.63 12.75 -4.79
CA TYR A 68 -2.12 12.43 -3.45
C TYR A 68 -2.16 10.93 -3.14
N GLN A 69 -3.21 10.23 -3.56
CA GLN A 69 -3.27 8.78 -3.36
C GLN A 69 -2.21 8.03 -4.16
N LEU A 70 -1.86 8.48 -5.37
CA LEU A 70 -0.81 7.84 -6.16
C LEU A 70 0.61 8.20 -5.70
N THR A 71 0.85 9.45 -5.32
CA THR A 71 2.22 9.95 -5.07
C THR A 71 2.65 9.87 -3.62
N PHE A 72 1.75 10.07 -2.65
CA PHE A 72 2.09 10.03 -1.23
C PHE A 72 1.69 8.71 -0.59
N PHE A 73 0.48 8.20 -0.88
CA PHE A 73 0.01 6.98 -0.22
C PHE A 73 0.72 5.71 -0.73
N SER A 74 1.02 5.63 -2.03
CA SER A 74 1.75 4.51 -2.63
C SER A 74 3.14 4.26 -2.00
N PRO A 75 4.06 5.24 -1.90
CA PRO A 75 5.35 5.02 -1.26
C PRO A 75 5.23 4.79 0.25
N VAL A 76 4.25 5.40 0.93
CA VAL A 76 4.01 5.13 2.36
C VAL A 76 3.57 3.67 2.57
N LEU A 77 2.71 3.14 1.69
CA LEU A 77 2.34 1.73 1.70
C LEU A 77 3.55 0.82 1.44
N ALA A 78 4.42 1.22 0.50
CA ALA A 78 5.63 0.46 0.21
C ALA A 78 6.60 0.42 1.40
N TYR A 79 6.78 1.56 2.06
CA TYR A 79 7.58 1.66 3.27
C TYR A 79 6.96 0.86 4.43
N ALA A 80 5.64 0.89 4.59
CA ALA A 80 4.92 0.10 5.58
C ALA A 80 5.09 -1.42 5.35
N ALA A 81 5.08 -1.87 4.10
CA ALA A 81 5.33 -3.25 3.74
C ALA A 81 6.77 -3.71 4.05
N GLU A 82 7.77 -2.84 3.84
CA GLU A 82 9.15 -3.13 4.25
C GLU A 82 9.31 -3.20 5.77
N MET A 83 8.59 -2.34 6.51
CA MET A 83 8.54 -2.42 7.97
C MET A 83 7.89 -3.72 8.45
N GLU A 84 6.82 -4.17 7.80
CA GLU A 84 6.14 -5.44 8.09
C GLU A 84 7.09 -6.62 7.88
N ASN A 85 7.85 -6.63 6.77
CA ASN A 85 8.82 -7.69 6.46
C ASN A 85 10.05 -7.69 7.39
N SER A 86 10.47 -6.51 7.83
CA SER A 86 11.56 -6.37 8.82
C SER A 86 11.12 -6.79 10.23
N GLY A 87 9.83 -7.08 10.43
CA GLY A 87 9.23 -7.33 11.73
C GLY A 87 9.38 -6.12 12.64
N THR A 88 9.21 -4.89 12.16
CA THR A 88 9.31 -3.68 13.00
C THR A 88 7.95 -3.36 13.61
N HIS A 89 7.90 -2.93 14.87
CA HIS A 89 6.64 -2.59 15.55
C HIS A 89 6.00 -1.36 14.87
N SER A 90 4.80 -1.54 14.30
CA SER A 90 4.09 -0.55 13.44
C SER A 90 3.96 0.85 14.06
N LEU A 91 3.80 0.95 15.38
CA LEU A 91 3.69 2.23 16.11
C LEU A 91 5.00 2.79 16.68
N LEU A 92 6.04 1.97 16.85
CA LEU A 92 7.22 2.35 17.62
C LEU A 92 8.51 2.45 16.79
N PHE A 93 8.47 2.16 15.49
CA PHE A 93 9.65 2.20 14.59
C PHE A 93 10.88 1.45 15.14
N ARG A 94 10.69 0.54 16.10
CA ARG A 94 11.72 -0.30 16.71
C ARG A 94 11.50 -1.74 16.26
N LYS A 95 12.60 -2.44 15.92
CA LYS A 95 12.58 -3.86 15.54
C LYS A 95 11.79 -4.66 16.56
N ALA A 96 10.88 -5.53 16.10
CA ALA A 96 10.18 -6.45 16.97
C ALA A 96 11.21 -7.33 17.67
N LEU A 97 10.84 -7.61 18.91
CA LEU A 97 11.62 -8.36 19.86
C LEU A 97 12.08 -9.69 19.26
N GLU A 98 13.37 -9.99 19.33
CA GLU A 98 13.84 -11.32 19.02
C GLU A 98 13.34 -12.29 20.10
N PRO A 99 12.74 -13.43 19.74
CA PRO A 99 12.10 -14.35 20.69
C PRO A 99 13.04 -14.96 21.75
N ASN A 100 14.36 -14.78 21.62
CA ASN A 100 15.39 -15.34 22.50
C ASN A 100 16.07 -14.32 23.44
N ALA A 101 15.60 -13.08 23.53
CA ALA A 101 16.13 -12.11 24.50
C ALA A 101 15.36 -12.16 25.82
N PRO A 102 16.01 -12.17 27.01
CA PRO A 102 15.33 -12.06 28.29
C PRO A 102 14.74 -10.65 28.43
N VAL A 103 13.42 -10.51 28.28
CA VAL A 103 12.74 -9.22 28.26
C VAL A 103 11.85 -9.04 29.48
N ASN A 104 11.91 -7.85 30.07
CA ASN A 104 11.18 -7.49 31.28
C ASN A 104 9.67 -7.68 31.05
N LYS A 105 8.92 -8.22 32.02
CA LYS A 105 7.46 -8.45 31.90
C LYS A 105 6.66 -7.21 31.47
N TRP A 106 7.10 -6.02 31.92
CA TRP A 106 6.51 -4.74 31.49
C TRP A 106 6.82 -4.39 30.03
N LYS A 107 8.03 -4.71 29.56
CA LYS A 107 8.45 -4.52 28.16
C LYS A 107 7.81 -5.56 27.25
N LEU A 108 7.65 -6.79 27.75
CA LEU A 108 6.87 -7.84 27.12
C LEU A 108 5.40 -7.44 27.03
N PHE A 109 4.79 -6.90 28.08
CA PHE A 109 3.41 -6.42 28.03
C PHE A 109 3.23 -5.27 27.03
N PHE A 110 4.18 -4.32 26.98
CA PHE A 110 4.14 -3.21 26.03
C PHE A 110 4.42 -3.63 24.57
N MET A 111 5.07 -4.78 24.36
CA MET A 111 5.38 -5.35 23.04
C MET A 111 4.60 -6.65 22.74
N ALA A 112 3.68 -7.04 23.62
CA ALA A 112 2.79 -8.21 23.49
C ALA A 112 1.66 -7.84 22.53
N GLY A 113 2.00 -7.86 21.26
CA GLY A 113 1.10 -7.50 20.16
C GLY A 113 1.78 -7.62 18.81
N SER A 114 3.11 -7.49 18.77
CA SER A 114 3.92 -7.73 17.58
C SER A 114 4.45 -9.17 17.57
N VAL A 115 3.63 -10.13 17.13
CA VAL A 115 4.17 -11.42 16.70
C VAL A 115 4.90 -11.18 15.37
N SER A 116 6.21 -11.32 15.37
CA SER A 116 7.03 -11.32 14.16
C SER A 116 6.69 -12.58 13.36
N ARG A 117 5.92 -12.45 12.27
CA ARG A 117 5.85 -13.51 11.24
C ARG A 117 7.19 -13.55 10.51
N LYS A 118 8.10 -14.41 10.93
CA LYS A 118 9.18 -14.87 10.05
C LYS A 118 9.07 -16.39 9.95
N PRO A 119 8.83 -16.97 8.76
CA PRO A 119 9.56 -18.15 8.38
C PRO A 119 10.93 -17.70 7.85
N GLN A 120 11.96 -17.95 8.64
CA GLN A 120 13.19 -18.57 8.14
C GLN A 120 13.55 -18.25 6.67
N GLN A 121 14.29 -17.15 6.46
CA GLN A 121 15.14 -16.98 5.30
C GLN A 121 16.35 -17.92 5.48
N CYS A 122 16.12 -19.23 5.31
CA CYS A 122 17.18 -20.21 5.14
C CYS A 122 17.56 -20.22 3.66
N ASN A 123 18.76 -19.74 3.37
CA ASN A 123 19.63 -20.17 2.28
C ASN A 123 18.96 -20.79 1.04
N THR A 124 18.66 -19.96 0.05
CA THR A 124 19.02 -20.33 -1.33
C THR A 124 19.34 -19.06 -2.14
N ALA A 125 20.63 -18.90 -2.42
CA ALA A 125 21.09 -18.12 -3.56
C ALA A 125 20.66 -18.83 -4.88
N PRO A 126 21.18 -18.39 -6.02
CA PRO A 126 20.58 -17.59 -7.07
C PRO A 126 19.96 -18.45 -8.20
N LEU A 127 18.65 -18.74 -8.18
CA LEU A 127 18.03 -19.56 -9.25
C LEU A 127 17.13 -18.79 -10.24
N ALA A 128 16.89 -17.49 -10.03
CA ALA A 128 16.04 -16.71 -10.93
C ALA A 128 16.74 -16.25 -12.23
N LYS A 129 18.06 -16.46 -12.38
CA LYS A 129 18.79 -16.12 -13.62
C LYS A 129 18.76 -17.23 -14.69
N GLU A 130 18.28 -18.43 -14.37
CA GLU A 130 18.22 -19.54 -15.35
C GLU A 130 16.89 -19.61 -16.12
N ILE A 131 15.83 -18.97 -15.63
CA ILE A 131 14.50 -19.05 -16.29
C ILE A 131 14.38 -18.08 -17.47
N GLU A 132 15.09 -16.94 -17.46
CA GLU A 132 15.04 -15.97 -18.57
C GLU A 132 15.84 -16.41 -19.81
N LYS A 133 16.70 -17.44 -19.70
CA LYS A 133 17.47 -17.98 -20.84
C LYS A 133 16.80 -19.14 -21.58
N GLY A 134 15.71 -19.68 -21.05
CA GLY A 134 15.06 -20.88 -21.59
C GLY A 134 13.89 -20.63 -22.56
N ASP A 135 13.47 -19.38 -22.75
CA ASP A 135 12.27 -19.01 -23.54
C ASP A 135 12.62 -18.25 -24.82
N PHE A 136 13.78 -18.57 -25.42
CA PHE A 136 14.14 -18.16 -26.78
C PHE A 136 14.87 -19.30 -27.50
N THR A 137 14.12 -20.35 -27.86
CA THR A 137 14.45 -21.27 -28.96
C THR A 137 13.18 -21.84 -29.56
#